data_AF-A0A9Q0IMW3-F1
#
_entry.id   AF-A0A9Q0IMW3-F1
#
_cell.length_a   1.000
_cell.length_b   1.000
_cell.length_c   1.000
_cell.angle_alpha   90.00
_cell.angle_beta   90.00
_cell.angle_gamma   90.00
#
_symmetry.space_group_name_H-M   'P 1'
#
loop_
_entity.id
_entity.type
_entity.pdbx_description
1 polymer ?
#
loop_
_entity_poly.entity_id
_entity_poly.type
_entity_poly.pdbx_seq_one_letter_code
_entity_poly.pdbx_strand_id
1 'polypeptide(L)'
;MLAETMIGKAVEHMFETEEGPKEEWRGMVLARAPIMTTWFYITYEKDPVLYMYQLLDDYKEGDLRIMPDSSGLVGKQVEYAKEDGGKRSGMVIHQVEAKPSVYFIKFDDDFHIYVYDLVKTS
;
A
#
# COMPACT_ATOMS: atom_id res chain seq x y z
N MET A 1 17.47 -6.08 -2.42
CA MET A 1 17.36 -5.26 -3.65
C MET A 1 15.94 -5.22 -4.20
N LEU A 2 15.41 -6.18 -4.98
CA LEU A 2 14.02 -6.08 -5.51
C LEU A 2 12.94 -6.07 -4.40
N ALA A 3 13.02 -7.02 -3.46
CA ALA A 3 12.07 -7.13 -2.34
C ALA A 3 11.93 -5.82 -1.53
N GLU A 4 13.04 -5.14 -1.27
CA GLU A 4 13.05 -3.88 -0.52
C GLU A 4 12.54 -2.72 -1.39
N THR A 5 12.84 -2.71 -2.68
CA THR A 5 12.40 -1.65 -3.60
C THR A 5 10.89 -1.67 -3.87
N MET A 6 10.22 -2.80 -3.65
CA MET A 6 8.77 -2.92 -3.80
C MET A 6 8.00 -2.29 -2.66
N ILE A 7 8.58 -2.24 -1.45
CA ILE A 7 7.91 -1.71 -0.26
C ILE A 7 7.59 -0.23 -0.47
N GLY A 8 6.33 0.14 -0.19
CA GLY A 8 5.78 1.47 -0.38
C GLY A 8 5.53 1.86 -1.84
N LYS A 9 5.69 0.93 -2.79
CA LYS A 9 5.35 1.16 -4.19
C LYS A 9 3.91 0.79 -4.47
N ALA A 10 3.29 1.62 -5.29
CA ALA A 10 2.04 1.26 -5.94
C ALA A 10 2.31 0.20 -7.00
N VAL A 11 1.37 -0.73 -7.15
CA VAL A 11 1.47 -1.88 -8.05
C VAL A 11 0.15 -2.11 -8.76
N GLU A 12 0.22 -2.72 -9.93
CA GLU A 12 -0.91 -3.38 -10.59
C GLU A 12 -0.68 -4.89 -10.50
N HIS A 13 -1.66 -5.59 -9.92
CA HIS A 13 -1.64 -7.02 -9.68
C HIS A 13 -2.73 -7.69 -10.52
N MET A 14 -2.36 -8.69 -11.30
CA MET A 14 -3.22 -9.41 -12.23
C MET A 14 -3.72 -10.70 -11.58
N PHE A 15 -5.04 -10.84 -11.49
CA PHE A 15 -5.70 -12.03 -10.95
C PHE A 15 -6.40 -12.81 -12.06
N GLU A 16 -6.28 -14.14 -12.05
CA GLU A 16 -7.05 -15.00 -12.95
C GLU A 16 -8.55 -14.93 -12.62
N THR A 17 -9.38 -14.99 -13.65
CA THR A 17 -10.84 -15.08 -13.53
C THR A 17 -11.31 -16.43 -14.08
N GLU A 18 -12.43 -16.96 -13.57
CA GLU A 18 -12.87 -18.33 -13.89
C GLU A 18 -13.09 -18.60 -15.39
N GLU A 19 -13.50 -17.58 -16.17
CA GLU A 19 -13.83 -17.74 -17.59
C GLU A 19 -13.38 -16.56 -18.48
N GLY A 20 -12.48 -15.70 -18.01
CA GLY A 20 -12.23 -14.39 -18.63
C GLY A 20 -10.77 -13.93 -18.65
N PRO A 21 -10.51 -12.71 -19.17
CA PRO A 21 -9.19 -12.10 -19.06
C PRO A 21 -8.81 -11.89 -17.59
N LYS A 22 -7.51 -11.86 -17.31
CA LYS A 22 -7.02 -11.50 -15.97
C LYS A 22 -7.55 -10.12 -15.57
N GLU A 23 -7.99 -9.99 -14.32
CA GLU A 23 -8.43 -8.72 -13.76
C GLU A 23 -7.25 -7.98 -13.13
N GLU A 24 -7.11 -6.70 -13.46
CA GLU A 24 -6.11 -5.83 -12.85
C GLU A 24 -6.64 -5.16 -11.57
N TRP A 25 -5.84 -5.26 -10.51
CA TRP A 25 -6.09 -4.64 -9.22
C TRP A 25 -4.93 -3.71 -8.85
N ARG A 26 -5.24 -2.43 -8.66
CA ARG A 26 -4.29 -1.46 -8.14
C ARG A 26 -4.18 -1.57 -6.64
N GLY A 27 -2.94 -1.56 -6.14
CA GLY A 27 -2.66 -1.67 -4.73
C GLY A 27 -1.32 -1.08 -4.34
N MET A 28 -0.95 -1.28 -3.07
CA MET A 28 0.34 -0.86 -2.52
C MET A 28 0.96 -1.95 -1.67
N VAL A 29 2.23 -2.24 -1.93
CA VAL A 29 3.02 -3.14 -1.08
C VAL A 29 3.38 -2.40 0.21
N LEU A 30 2.95 -2.92 1.35
CA LEU A 30 3.03 -2.22 2.63
C LEU A 30 4.32 -2.54 3.37
N ALA A 31 4.62 -3.82 3.51
CA ALA A 31 5.77 -4.29 4.25
C ALA A 31 6.07 -5.75 3.92
N ARG A 32 7.24 -6.22 4.32
CA ARG A 32 7.57 -7.65 4.33
C ARG A 32 6.92 -8.30 5.56
N ALA A 33 6.35 -9.50 5.40
CA ALA A 33 5.80 -10.23 6.53
C ALA A 33 6.92 -10.63 7.51
N PRO A 34 6.73 -10.47 8.83
CA PRO A 34 7.81 -10.56 9.82
C PRO A 34 8.37 -11.99 10.00
N ILE A 35 7.52 -13.01 9.87
CA ILE A 35 7.89 -14.42 10.04
C ILE A 35 8.07 -15.09 8.68
N MET A 36 7.10 -14.90 7.78
CA MET A 36 7.09 -15.48 6.45
C MET A 36 7.85 -14.56 5.49
N THR A 37 9.17 -14.58 5.57
CA THR A 37 10.00 -13.58 4.87
C THR A 37 9.93 -13.63 3.33
N THR A 38 9.29 -14.62 2.71
CA THR A 38 9.00 -14.60 1.26
C THR A 38 7.66 -13.93 0.92
N TRP A 39 6.88 -13.53 1.92
CA TRP A 39 5.56 -12.94 1.79
C TRP A 39 5.57 -11.44 2.10
N PHE A 40 4.65 -10.72 1.47
CA PHE A 40 4.48 -9.29 1.60
C PHE A 40 3.05 -8.96 1.98
N TYR A 41 2.89 -7.96 2.83
CA TYR A 41 1.62 -7.30 3.07
C TYR A 41 1.30 -6.36 1.92
N ILE A 42 0.07 -6.41 1.43
CA ILE A 42 -0.45 -5.58 0.34
C ILE A 42 -1.91 -5.23 0.61
N THR A 43 -2.35 -4.09 0.12
CA THR A 43 -3.76 -3.67 0.13
C THR A 43 -4.14 -3.11 -1.23
N TYR A 44 -5.43 -3.09 -1.56
CA TYR A 44 -5.93 -2.70 -2.88
C TYR A 44 -6.89 -1.52 -2.78
N GLU A 45 -6.96 -0.70 -3.83
CA GLU A 45 -7.83 0.48 -3.86
C GLU A 45 -9.31 0.09 -3.88
N LYS A 46 -9.64 -0.98 -4.61
CA LYS A 46 -11.01 -1.53 -4.70
C LYS A 46 -11.46 -2.21 -3.41
N ASP A 47 -10.53 -2.75 -2.63
CA ASP A 47 -10.79 -3.44 -1.36
C ASP A 47 -9.67 -3.16 -0.35
N PRO A 48 -9.82 -2.13 0.50
CA PRO A 48 -8.79 -1.66 1.42
C PRO A 48 -8.68 -2.57 2.66
N VAL A 49 -8.46 -3.85 2.43
CA VAL A 49 -8.17 -4.88 3.45
C VAL A 49 -6.68 -5.27 3.35
N LEU A 50 -6.14 -5.79 4.45
CA LEU A 50 -4.78 -6.31 4.50
C LEU A 50 -4.71 -7.72 3.91
N TYR A 51 -4.00 -7.89 2.80
CA TYR A 51 -3.70 -9.18 2.18
C TYR A 51 -2.23 -9.54 2.35
N MET A 52 -1.90 -10.80 2.05
CA MET A 52 -0.53 -11.29 2.08
C MET A 52 -0.28 -12.23 0.89
N TYR A 53 0.78 -12.00 0.11
CA TYR A 53 1.14 -12.81 -1.07
C TYR A 53 2.66 -12.93 -1.25
N GLN A 54 3.11 -13.89 -2.05
CA GLN A 54 4.51 -14.06 -2.46
C GLN A 54 4.85 -13.23 -3.70
N LEU A 55 4.72 -11.90 -3.58
CA LEU A 55 4.78 -10.93 -4.69
C LEU A 55 6.02 -11.00 -5.61
N LEU A 56 7.11 -11.60 -5.15
CA LEU A 56 8.29 -11.81 -5.99
C LEU A 56 8.06 -12.87 -7.07
N ASP A 57 7.18 -13.83 -6.83
CA ASP A 57 6.84 -14.86 -7.80
C ASP A 57 5.85 -14.29 -8.82
N ASP A 58 4.83 -13.56 -8.37
CA ASP A 58 3.90 -12.80 -9.24
C ASP A 58 4.66 -11.82 -10.17
N TYR A 59 5.69 -11.14 -9.65
CA TYR A 59 6.54 -10.25 -10.46
C TYR A 59 7.32 -10.99 -11.55
N LYS A 60 7.84 -12.18 -11.25
CA LYS A 60 8.60 -13.00 -12.23
C LYS A 60 7.69 -13.57 -13.31
N GLU A 61 6.47 -13.94 -12.93
CA GLU A 61 5.46 -14.49 -13.83
C GLU A 61 4.82 -13.41 -14.71
N GLY A 62 5.05 -12.13 -14.40
CA GLY A 62 4.53 -10.99 -15.13
C GLY A 62 3.13 -10.55 -14.69
N ASP A 63 2.66 -11.10 -13.56
CA ASP A 63 1.35 -10.80 -12.97
C ASP A 63 1.40 -9.64 -11.98
N LEU A 64 2.59 -9.14 -11.63
CA LEU A 64 2.74 -7.94 -10.81
C LEU A 64 3.63 -6.90 -11.48
N ARG A 65 3.11 -5.69 -11.64
CA ARG A 65 3.83 -4.54 -12.19
C ARG A 65 4.01 -3.46 -11.12
N ILE A 66 5.25 -3.02 -10.91
CA ILE A 66 5.55 -1.85 -10.07
C ILE A 66 5.24 -0.58 -10.87
N MET A 67 4.39 0.28 -10.34
CA MET A 67 4.05 1.56 -10.96
C MET A 67 5.11 2.63 -10.66
N PRO A 68 5.30 3.62 -11.55
CA PRO A 68 6.15 4.77 -11.28
C PRO A 68 5.63 5.57 -10.07
N ASP A 69 6.54 6.25 -9.38
CA ASP A 69 6.20 7.05 -8.20
C ASP A 69 5.17 8.14 -8.55
N SER A 70 4.09 8.20 -7.78
CA SER A 70 3.09 9.25 -7.94
C SER A 70 3.62 10.61 -7.45
N SER A 71 3.18 11.71 -8.06
CA SER A 71 3.56 13.07 -7.64
C SER A 71 2.91 13.52 -6.32
N GLY A 72 2.13 12.65 -5.68
CA GLY A 72 1.37 12.94 -4.46
C GLY A 72 2.06 12.47 -3.17
N LEU A 73 1.27 12.40 -2.09
CA LEU A 73 1.71 11.87 -0.80
C LEU A 73 1.70 10.34 -0.75
N VAL A 74 1.08 9.67 -1.71
CA VAL A 74 1.01 8.20 -1.77
C VAL A 74 2.41 7.61 -1.84
N GLY A 75 2.68 6.65 -0.96
CA GLY A 75 4.00 6.02 -0.75
C GLY A 75 4.93 6.79 0.18
N LYS A 76 4.54 7.97 0.70
CA LYS A 76 5.34 8.73 1.67
C LYS A 76 5.15 8.19 3.08
N GLN A 77 6.26 8.14 3.82
CA GLN A 77 6.27 7.90 5.26
C GLN A 77 5.72 9.11 6.01
N VAL A 78 4.94 8.86 7.06
CA VAL A 78 4.32 9.88 7.91
C VAL A 78 4.55 9.56 9.38
N GLU A 79 4.69 10.62 10.19
CA GLU A 79 4.70 10.52 11.66
C GLU A 79 3.45 11.22 12.21
N TYR A 80 2.75 10.54 13.11
CA TYR A 80 1.64 11.11 13.88
C TYR A 80 2.07 11.26 15.35
N ALA A 81 2.06 12.49 15.86
CA ALA A 81 2.25 12.75 17.28
C ALA A 81 0.94 12.52 18.03
N LYS A 82 0.99 11.63 19.03
CA LYS A 82 -0.10 11.37 19.97
C LYS A 82 -0.11 12.45 21.06
N GLU A 83 -1.28 12.67 21.68
CA GLU A 83 -1.44 13.62 22.79
C GLU A 83 -0.60 13.24 24.02
N ASP A 84 -0.30 11.95 24.20
CA ASP A 84 0.56 11.44 25.28
C ASP A 84 2.06 11.68 25.04
N GLY A 85 2.43 12.38 23.95
CA GLY A 85 3.81 12.63 23.55
C GLY A 85 4.45 11.48 22.76
N GLY A 86 3.74 10.37 22.56
CA GLY A 86 4.18 9.28 21.70
C GLY A 86 4.14 9.66 20.22
N LYS A 87 4.84 8.87 19.40
CA LYS A 87 4.79 8.99 17.93
C LYS A 87 4.36 7.66 17.32
N ARG A 88 3.63 7.72 16.20
CA ARG A 88 3.35 6.58 15.34
C ARG A 88 3.94 6.85 13.97
N SER A 89 4.60 5.85 13.41
CA SER A 89 5.04 5.86 12.02
C SER A 89 4.04 5.09 11.16
N GLY A 90 3.88 5.54 9.93
CA GLY A 90 3.02 4.88 8.97
C GLY A 90 3.28 5.37 7.56
N MET A 91 2.45 4.91 6.63
CA MET A 91 2.56 5.23 5.22
C MET A 91 1.23 5.68 4.66
N VAL A 92 1.26 6.68 3.78
CA VAL A 92 0.10 7.08 2.98
C VAL A 92 -0.06 6.08 1.85
N ILE A 93 -1.17 5.36 1.83
CA ILE A 93 -1.36 4.20 0.95
C ILE A 93 -2.33 4.44 -0.20
N HIS A 94 -3.22 5.43 -0.08
CA HIS A 94 -4.17 5.79 -1.14
C HIS A 94 -4.64 7.23 -0.97
N GLN A 95 -5.02 7.88 -2.07
CA GLN A 95 -5.63 9.21 -2.10
C GLN A 95 -7.05 9.09 -2.65
N VAL A 96 -8.04 9.62 -1.93
CA VAL A 96 -9.44 9.54 -2.35
C VAL A 96 -9.71 10.45 -3.54
N GLU A 97 -10.04 9.87 -4.70
CA GLU A 97 -10.26 10.62 -5.95
C GLU A 97 -11.36 11.70 -5.80
N ALA A 98 -12.47 11.35 -5.14
CA ALA A 98 -13.59 12.26 -4.94
C ALA A 98 -13.28 13.43 -3.99
N LYS A 99 -12.24 13.30 -3.15
CA LYS A 99 -11.80 14.35 -2.22
C LYS A 99 -10.28 14.28 -2.06
N PRO A 100 -9.50 14.96 -2.93
CA PRO A 100 -8.04 14.85 -2.99
C PRO A 100 -7.27 15.25 -1.70
N SER A 101 -7.92 15.91 -0.75
CA SER A 101 -7.33 16.18 0.57
C SER A 101 -7.41 14.98 1.52
N VAL A 102 -8.21 13.96 1.20
CA VAL A 102 -8.39 12.77 2.03
C VAL A 102 -7.48 11.63 1.57
N TYR A 103 -6.82 11.00 2.54
CA TYR A 103 -5.86 9.93 2.35
C TYR A 103 -6.14 8.76 3.27
N PHE A 104 -5.80 7.57 2.79
CA PHE A 104 -5.70 6.37 3.62
C PHE A 104 -4.29 6.23 4.15
N ILE A 105 -4.15 5.96 5.45
CA ILE A 105 -2.88 5.79 6.14
C ILE A 105 -2.87 4.43 6.85
N LYS A 106 -1.80 3.67 6.62
CA LYS A 106 -1.50 2.45 7.36
C LYS A 106 -0.39 2.74 8.36
N PHE A 107 -0.69 2.63 9.66
CA PHE A 107 0.34 2.73 10.70
C PHE A 107 1.04 1.38 10.92
N ASP A 108 2.30 1.42 11.34
CA ASP A 108 3.13 0.21 11.47
C ASP A 108 2.72 -0.67 12.67
N ASP A 109 2.07 -0.07 13.67
CA ASP A 109 1.77 -0.68 14.97
C ASP A 109 0.37 -1.32 15.06
N ASP A 110 -0.40 -1.39 13.98
CA ASP A 110 -1.71 -2.04 13.96
C ASP A 110 -2.03 -2.72 12.62
N PHE A 111 -3.29 -3.12 12.41
CA PHE A 111 -3.79 -3.74 11.17
C PHE A 111 -4.87 -2.91 10.47
N HIS A 112 -5.29 -1.79 11.06
CA HIS A 112 -6.37 -0.97 10.50
C HIS A 112 -5.83 0.00 9.46
N ILE A 113 -6.69 0.35 8.50
CA ILE A 113 -6.46 1.45 7.57
C ILE A 113 -7.26 2.65 8.07
N TYR A 114 -6.59 3.78 8.23
CA TYR A 114 -7.17 5.01 8.75
C TYR A 114 -7.42 6.00 7.63
N VAL A 115 -8.46 6.82 7.78
CA VAL A 115 -8.82 7.86 6.81
C VAL A 115 -8.56 9.23 7.43
N TYR A 116 -7.72 10.04 6.79
CA TYR A 116 -7.35 11.37 7.27
C TYR A 116 -7.55 12.43 6.19
N ASP A 117 -8.08 13.59 6.59
CA ASP A 117 -8.06 14.81 5.77
C ASP A 117 -6.73 15.54 6.04
N LEU A 118 -5.79 15.45 5.10
CA LEU A 118 -4.48 16.08 5.17
C LEU A 118 -4.53 17.44 4.47
N VAL A 119 -4.70 18.49 5.26
CA VAL A 119 -4.68 19.88 4.78
C VAL A 119 -3.29 20.46 5.03
N LYS A 120 -2.66 20.99 3.98
CA LYS A 120 -1.39 21.71 4.12
C LYS A 120 -1.64 23.03 4.85
N THR A 121 -1.19 23.14 6.08
CA THR A 121 -1.13 24.42 6.80
C THR A 121 0.16 25.15 6.44
N SER A 122 0.04 26.47 6.25
CA SER A 122 1.12 27.38 5.87
C SER A 122 1.69 28.08 7.10
#